data_AF-A0A1X0RTT1-F1
#
_entry.id   AF-A0A1X0RTT1-F1
#
_cell.length_a   1.000
_cell.length_b   1.000
_cell.length_c   1.000
_cell.angle_alpha   90.00
_cell.angle_beta   90.00
_cell.angle_gamma   90.00
#
_symmetry.space_group_name_H-M   'P 1'
#
loop_
_entity.id
_entity.type
_entity.pdbx_description
1 polymer ?
#
loop_
_entity_poly.entity_id
_entity_poly.type
_entity_poly.pdbx_seq_one_letter_code
_entity_poly.pdbx_strand_id
1 'polypeptide(L)'
;MPGATSNKAEMDKIATSFDRMSVNDAELPLAGTDLTFSAALDDTENIEQLGPVIKNIIETGKRTAFLDSLDALIRKKDAEIERMCNIHYQEFVSAVDQLLKVRQGSVELRKKLTDVNQALQIRGTKWAARKKELTNARKIQQNIEDAIEALQSSLVLLESANKVNEQLDQKKYYAALKILNNLQNDRLGQATQYTFAKMLAQGVPIMQNTIKATVTMELKEWLARVREISREIGQLAMQRMQERQDRWRSRTSENPRLKNLQHHQVNSAIEMVVNEGLESITLGKPNEFKASYSEDRRAQANLALSTPINLRNGNLTTFETLLQDIVGFFIIEHMILHNTTEFRSQAEVDGLWEMVTGKVILVVSESLKGCKDPELFLRIKFLLLMFIQTLEGFDYSVKPLQETLLTLFQRYSELLINQYSEVMEKIVQEDECMPMTVENEEELKEVMQYTRFRPDREFIKRYGFPLRLPFSKVFPTCCRDVSFFVHQFYQFAEGFSQTHGEMDDILKKAVDSLLIQKVNAILLKKLQSTNLSQIVQIIINIEYFESTCPDFEMLLMETRSFHRSGHIHLKATSTFKETRRKAEKRVFELVNSKLDEFLELFEYDW
;
A
#
# COMPACT_ATOMS: atom_id res chain seq x y z
N MET A 1 -1.24 2.31 -53.02
CA MET A 1 -2.32 1.95 -53.97
C MET A 1 -3.63 2.53 -53.44
N PRO A 2 -4.66 2.76 -54.28
CA PRO A 2 -4.65 2.98 -55.73
C PRO A 2 -5.17 4.40 -56.08
N GLY A 3 -5.22 4.74 -57.38
CA GLY A 3 -5.75 6.02 -57.86
C GLY A 3 -4.66 6.94 -58.45
N ALA A 4 -4.76 7.42 -59.70
CA ALA A 4 -5.73 7.08 -60.74
C ALA A 4 -5.06 7.03 -62.12
N THR A 5 -5.38 5.98 -62.89
CA THR A 5 -4.91 5.79 -64.28
C THR A 5 -6.07 5.97 -65.26
N SER A 6 -6.31 7.21 -65.67
CA SER A 6 -7.11 7.54 -66.86
C SER A 6 -6.59 8.85 -67.47
N ASN A 7 -6.67 8.99 -68.79
CA ASN A 7 -6.07 10.00 -69.70
C ASN A 7 -4.94 9.50 -70.63
N LYS A 8 -4.91 8.21 -70.97
CA LYS A 8 -4.02 7.65 -72.01
C LYS A 8 -4.78 6.91 -73.14
N ALA A 9 -6.03 7.31 -73.40
CA ALA A 9 -6.94 6.60 -74.31
C ALA A 9 -7.59 7.47 -75.41
N GLU A 10 -7.35 8.80 -75.41
CA GLU A 10 -8.05 9.75 -76.30
C GLU A 10 -7.14 10.43 -77.36
N MET A 11 -5.82 10.14 -77.37
CA MET A 11 -4.87 10.79 -78.29
C MET A 11 -4.58 9.97 -79.57
N ASP A 12 -4.84 8.66 -79.58
CA ASP A 12 -4.43 7.73 -80.66
C ASP A 12 -5.51 7.47 -81.73
N LYS A 13 -6.34 8.47 -82.09
CA LYS A 13 -7.51 8.25 -82.98
C LYS A 13 -7.70 9.19 -84.18
N ILE A 14 -6.82 10.16 -84.42
CA ILE A 14 -6.97 11.10 -85.57
C ILE A 14 -5.61 11.39 -86.24
N ALA A 15 -5.12 10.50 -87.12
CA ALA A 15 -4.29 10.82 -88.32
C ALA A 15 -3.70 9.58 -89.04
N THR A 16 -4.46 8.86 -89.88
CA THR A 16 -3.91 7.96 -90.93
C THR A 16 -4.94 7.58 -92.01
N SER A 17 -4.99 8.29 -93.13
CA SER A 17 -5.60 7.80 -94.39
C SER A 17 -5.19 8.64 -95.63
N PHE A 18 -5.27 8.01 -96.81
CA PHE A 18 -5.08 8.54 -98.19
C PHE A 18 -3.67 8.98 -98.65
N ASP A 19 -3.13 8.27 -99.66
CA ASP A 19 -3.02 8.74 -101.07
C ASP A 19 -2.52 7.62 -102.05
N ARG A 20 -2.84 7.66 -103.37
CA ARG A 20 -2.10 7.15 -104.59
C ARG A 20 -2.92 6.72 -105.84
N MET A 21 -2.47 7.14 -107.06
CA MET A 21 -2.61 6.59 -108.47
C MET A 21 -1.96 7.62 -109.48
N SER A 22 -1.76 7.53 -110.82
CA SER A 22 -1.69 6.54 -111.96
C SER A 22 -1.25 7.30 -113.28
N VAL A 23 -0.90 6.79 -114.49
CA VAL A 23 -0.29 5.54 -115.08
C VAL A 23 -0.05 5.73 -116.63
N ASN A 24 1.18 5.47 -117.16
CA ASN A 24 1.62 4.94 -118.51
C ASN A 24 1.14 5.59 -119.88
N ASP A 25 1.70 5.44 -121.12
CA ASP A 25 3.00 4.99 -121.76
C ASP A 25 3.03 5.29 -123.31
N ALA A 26 4.16 5.01 -124.03
CA ALA A 26 4.34 4.69 -125.50
C ALA A 26 4.27 5.81 -126.62
N GLU A 27 4.72 5.67 -127.90
CA GLU A 27 5.94 5.10 -128.57
C GLU A 27 6.04 5.57 -130.10
N LEU A 28 6.95 5.04 -130.96
CA LEU A 28 7.35 5.58 -132.33
C LEU A 28 6.94 4.65 -133.54
N PRO A 29 7.53 4.56 -134.80
CA PRO A 29 8.54 5.36 -135.59
C PRO A 29 8.40 5.47 -137.19
N LEU A 30 9.22 6.33 -137.87
CA LEU A 30 9.76 6.28 -139.30
C LEU A 30 8.80 6.30 -140.55
N ALA A 31 9.15 6.65 -141.81
CA ALA A 31 10.20 7.48 -142.47
C ALA A 31 9.94 7.72 -144.00
N GLY A 32 10.55 8.75 -144.63
CA GLY A 32 10.57 8.98 -146.10
C GLY A 32 11.18 10.34 -146.53
N THR A 33 12.16 10.39 -147.45
CA THR A 33 13.28 11.36 -147.33
C THR A 33 13.75 12.14 -148.57
N ASP A 34 12.87 12.84 -149.31
CA ASP A 34 13.29 13.89 -150.28
C ASP A 34 12.62 15.27 -150.04
N LEU A 35 11.64 15.36 -149.14
CA LEU A 35 11.12 16.63 -148.60
C LEU A 35 11.92 17.12 -147.36
N THR A 36 12.95 16.36 -146.98
CA THR A 36 13.59 16.41 -145.66
C THR A 36 14.41 17.66 -145.39
N PHE A 37 15.02 18.31 -146.39
CA PHE A 37 15.90 19.46 -146.13
C PHE A 37 15.16 20.72 -145.59
N SER A 38 13.87 20.88 -145.90
CA SER A 38 13.06 21.96 -145.29
C SER A 38 12.33 21.53 -144.02
N ALA A 39 12.02 20.24 -143.86
CA ALA A 39 11.31 19.73 -142.69
C ALA A 39 12.22 19.51 -141.47
N ALA A 40 13.46 19.05 -141.68
CA ALA A 40 14.40 18.66 -140.62
C ALA A 40 14.99 19.82 -139.79
N LEU A 41 14.51 21.06 -139.99
CA LEU A 41 14.95 22.26 -139.26
C LEU A 41 13.82 23.09 -138.63
N ASP A 42 12.54 22.82 -138.96
CA ASP A 42 11.41 23.40 -138.21
C ASP A 42 10.99 22.49 -137.03
N ASP A 43 11.14 21.16 -137.14
CA ASP A 43 10.89 20.20 -136.04
C ASP A 43 12.18 19.76 -135.32
N THR A 44 12.21 19.87 -133.99
CA THR A 44 13.41 19.75 -133.14
C THR A 44 14.01 18.34 -132.98
N GLU A 45 13.43 17.31 -133.58
CA GLU A 45 13.81 15.90 -133.32
C GLU A 45 14.74 15.29 -134.39
N ASN A 46 14.92 15.92 -135.55
CA ASN A 46 15.68 15.33 -136.68
C ASN A 46 17.18 15.63 -136.70
N ILE A 47 17.81 15.81 -135.53
CA ILE A 47 19.25 16.14 -135.39
C ILE A 47 20.16 15.09 -136.04
N GLU A 48 19.76 13.82 -136.09
CA GLU A 48 20.55 12.74 -136.71
C GLU A 48 20.67 12.89 -138.25
N GLN A 49 19.73 13.58 -138.92
CA GLN A 49 19.80 13.80 -140.37
C GLN A 49 20.81 14.88 -140.79
N LEU A 50 21.35 15.66 -139.84
CA LEU A 50 22.31 16.73 -140.13
C LEU A 50 23.64 16.19 -140.71
N GLY A 51 24.08 15.00 -140.27
CA GLY A 51 25.36 14.41 -140.67
C GLY A 51 25.49 14.12 -142.17
N PRO A 52 24.58 13.32 -142.77
CA PRO A 52 24.58 13.05 -144.21
C PRO A 52 24.46 14.32 -145.06
N VAL A 53 23.62 15.26 -144.62
CA VAL A 53 23.38 16.54 -145.28
C VAL A 53 24.65 17.41 -145.31
N ILE A 54 25.31 17.58 -144.16
CA ILE A 54 26.58 18.32 -144.07
C ILE A 54 27.67 17.67 -144.94
N LYS A 55 27.73 16.34 -144.99
CA LYS A 55 28.68 15.62 -145.85
C LYS A 55 28.43 15.88 -147.34
N ASN A 56 27.18 15.83 -147.80
CA ASN A 56 26.82 16.10 -149.19
C ASN A 56 27.07 17.58 -149.58
N ILE A 57 26.85 18.53 -148.66
CA ILE A 57 27.20 19.95 -148.84
C ILE A 57 28.72 20.17 -148.93
N ILE A 58 29.51 19.37 -148.22
CA ILE A 58 30.98 19.37 -148.33
C ILE A 58 31.44 18.81 -149.68
N GLU A 59 30.89 17.69 -150.13
CA GLU A 59 31.27 17.04 -151.40
C GLU A 59 30.83 17.84 -152.64
N THR A 60 29.69 18.56 -152.57
CA THR A 60 29.20 19.43 -153.65
C THR A 60 29.78 20.85 -153.63
N GLY A 61 30.66 21.18 -152.67
CA GLY A 61 31.37 22.46 -152.59
C GLY A 61 30.55 23.69 -152.18
N LYS A 62 29.23 23.57 -151.98
CA LYS A 62 28.30 24.70 -151.74
C LYS A 62 28.30 25.22 -150.30
N ARG A 63 29.47 25.31 -149.65
CA ARG A 63 29.59 25.64 -148.22
C ARG A 63 29.10 27.04 -147.84
N THR A 64 29.31 28.06 -148.68
CA THR A 64 28.94 29.46 -148.38
C THR A 64 27.43 29.63 -148.27
N ALA A 65 26.68 29.16 -149.28
CA ALA A 65 25.22 29.27 -149.33
C ALA A 65 24.50 28.60 -148.14
N PHE A 66 25.12 27.59 -147.51
CA PHE A 66 24.61 27.00 -146.28
C PHE A 66 24.77 27.93 -145.07
N LEU A 67 25.93 28.60 -144.92
CA LEU A 67 26.17 29.57 -143.85
C LEU A 67 25.25 30.79 -143.99
N ASP A 68 25.09 31.31 -145.21
CA ASP A 68 24.16 32.42 -145.50
C ASP A 68 22.71 32.07 -145.11
N SER A 69 22.31 30.81 -145.32
CA SER A 69 20.98 30.31 -144.94
C SER A 69 20.83 30.11 -143.42
N LEU A 70 21.89 29.70 -142.74
CA LEU A 70 21.89 29.53 -141.28
C LEU A 70 21.83 30.88 -140.55
N ASP A 71 22.61 31.86 -141.00
CA ASP A 71 22.57 33.24 -140.49
C ASP A 71 21.20 33.89 -140.70
N ALA A 72 20.52 33.59 -141.80
CA ALA A 72 19.15 34.03 -142.04
C ALA A 72 18.14 33.37 -141.06
N LEU A 73 18.34 32.10 -140.70
CA LEU A 73 17.49 31.38 -139.75
C LEU A 73 17.71 31.85 -138.31
N ILE A 74 18.96 32.11 -137.91
CA ILE A 74 19.29 32.70 -136.59
C ILE A 74 18.57 34.05 -136.45
N ARG A 75 18.72 34.95 -137.44
CA ARG A 75 18.04 36.27 -137.44
C ARG A 75 16.51 36.14 -137.42
N LYS A 76 15.93 35.12 -138.07
CA LYS A 76 14.48 34.82 -138.01
C LYS A 76 14.07 34.44 -136.57
N LYS A 77 14.85 33.61 -135.88
CA LYS A 77 14.54 33.15 -134.51
C LYS A 77 14.81 34.23 -133.46
N ASP A 78 15.87 35.03 -133.59
CA ASP A 78 16.08 36.20 -132.73
C ASP A 78 14.93 37.20 -132.85
N ALA A 79 14.46 37.50 -134.07
CA ALA A 79 13.29 38.36 -134.29
C ALA A 79 11.96 37.76 -133.79
N GLU A 80 11.85 36.43 -133.71
CA GLU A 80 10.70 35.73 -133.14
C GLU A 80 10.71 35.78 -131.60
N ILE A 81 11.90 35.65 -130.99
CA ILE A 81 12.13 35.87 -129.55
C ILE A 81 11.87 37.34 -129.20
N GLU A 82 12.42 38.30 -129.95
CA GLU A 82 12.14 39.73 -129.74
C GLU A 82 10.64 40.04 -129.85
N ARG A 83 9.90 39.41 -130.78
CA ARG A 83 8.44 39.54 -130.83
C ARG A 83 7.75 39.00 -129.59
N MET A 84 8.06 37.77 -129.17
CA MET A 84 7.44 37.18 -127.97
C MET A 84 7.78 37.96 -126.70
N CYS A 85 9.02 38.42 -126.56
CA CYS A 85 9.44 39.30 -125.48
C CYS A 85 8.72 40.65 -125.51
N ASN A 86 8.52 41.28 -126.67
CA ASN A 86 7.75 42.53 -126.78
C ASN A 86 6.26 42.34 -126.47
N ILE A 87 5.66 41.21 -126.84
CA ILE A 87 4.23 40.93 -126.61
C ILE A 87 3.96 40.63 -125.12
N HIS A 88 4.80 39.82 -124.45
CA HIS A 88 4.58 39.35 -123.07
C HIS A 88 5.46 40.02 -121.99
N TYR A 89 6.17 41.11 -122.32
CA TYR A 89 7.11 41.76 -121.40
C TYR A 89 6.49 42.13 -120.04
N GLN A 90 5.24 42.62 -120.04
CA GLN A 90 4.55 43.01 -118.80
C GLN A 90 4.26 41.82 -117.88
N GLU A 91 3.90 40.67 -118.43
CA GLU A 91 3.61 39.46 -117.66
C GLU A 91 4.89 38.87 -117.06
N PHE A 92 5.97 38.84 -117.83
CA PHE A 92 7.30 38.44 -117.34
C PHE A 92 7.79 39.36 -116.22
N VAL A 93 7.72 40.68 -116.40
CA VAL A 93 8.10 41.67 -115.37
C VAL A 93 7.22 41.54 -114.12
N SER A 94 5.91 41.31 -114.27
CA SER A 94 4.99 41.06 -113.16
C SER A 94 5.34 39.79 -112.38
N ALA A 95 5.64 38.68 -113.07
CA ALA A 95 6.04 37.43 -112.43
C ALA A 95 7.38 37.58 -111.67
N VAL A 96 8.36 38.29 -112.25
CA VAL A 96 9.64 38.59 -111.60
C VAL A 96 9.46 39.49 -110.37
N ASP A 97 8.63 40.52 -110.44
CA ASP A 97 8.30 41.40 -109.31
C ASP A 97 7.55 40.65 -108.19
N GLN A 98 6.62 39.75 -108.52
CA GLN A 98 5.99 38.86 -107.54
C GLN A 98 7.01 37.93 -106.86
N LEU A 99 7.93 37.33 -107.61
CA LEU A 99 9.01 36.50 -107.06
C LEU A 99 9.95 37.31 -106.14
N LEU A 100 10.26 38.55 -106.51
CA LEU A 100 11.06 39.46 -105.68
C LEU A 100 10.32 39.88 -104.41
N LYS A 101 9.00 40.13 -104.47
CA LYS A 101 8.15 40.42 -103.31
C LYS A 101 8.03 39.22 -102.36
N VAL A 102 7.84 38.01 -102.88
CA VAL A 102 7.86 36.77 -102.08
C VAL A 102 9.25 36.56 -101.44
N ARG A 103 10.34 36.83 -102.16
CA ARG A 103 11.70 36.78 -101.61
C ARG A 103 11.90 37.80 -100.48
N GLN A 104 11.43 39.03 -100.64
CA GLN A 104 11.46 40.06 -99.60
C GLN A 104 10.64 39.64 -98.37
N GLY A 105 9.39 39.19 -98.55
CA GLY A 105 8.54 38.72 -97.47
C GLY A 105 9.10 37.52 -96.71
N SER A 106 9.74 36.58 -97.42
CA SER A 106 10.44 35.43 -96.81
C SER A 106 11.68 35.86 -96.01
N VAL A 107 12.46 36.83 -96.50
CA VAL A 107 13.59 37.42 -95.76
C VAL A 107 13.10 38.17 -94.51
N GLU A 108 12.01 38.92 -94.60
CA GLU A 108 11.42 39.64 -93.47
C GLU A 108 10.80 38.69 -92.43
N LEU A 109 10.12 37.64 -92.87
CA LEU A 109 9.60 36.57 -92.00
C LEU A 109 10.75 35.85 -91.29
N ARG A 110 11.84 35.52 -91.99
CA ARG A 110 13.04 34.95 -91.38
C ARG A 110 13.65 35.88 -90.34
N LYS A 111 13.66 37.20 -90.58
CA LYS A 111 14.09 38.20 -89.60
C LYS A 111 13.18 38.19 -88.37
N LYS A 112 11.86 38.33 -88.55
CA LYS A 112 10.85 38.28 -87.48
C LYS A 112 10.93 36.98 -86.66
N LEU A 113 11.13 35.84 -87.31
CA LEU A 113 11.32 34.54 -86.63
C LEU A 113 12.61 34.52 -85.81
N THR A 114 13.70 35.11 -86.31
CA THR A 114 14.97 35.25 -85.58
C THR A 114 14.79 36.17 -84.36
N ASP A 115 14.18 37.34 -84.54
CA ASP A 115 13.90 38.32 -83.49
C ASP A 115 13.01 37.71 -82.38
N VAL A 116 11.97 36.96 -82.76
CA VAL A 116 11.07 36.25 -81.82
C VAL A 116 11.80 35.11 -81.09
N ASN A 117 12.60 34.30 -81.78
CA ASN A 117 13.40 33.25 -81.13
C ASN A 117 14.41 33.85 -80.14
N GLN A 118 15.09 34.94 -80.52
CA GLN A 118 16.05 35.62 -79.64
C GLN A 118 15.35 36.23 -78.42
N ALA A 119 14.20 36.88 -78.61
CA ALA A 119 13.37 37.37 -77.52
C ALA A 119 12.83 36.24 -76.62
N LEU A 120 12.47 35.09 -77.19
CA LEU A 120 12.02 33.91 -76.45
C LEU A 120 13.16 33.30 -75.61
N GLN A 121 14.38 33.19 -76.16
CA GLN A 121 15.54 32.71 -75.40
C GLN A 121 15.94 33.69 -74.27
N ILE A 122 15.90 35.01 -74.52
CA ILE A 122 16.17 36.03 -73.49
C ILE A 122 15.11 36.00 -72.37
N ARG A 123 13.82 35.77 -72.70
CA ARG A 123 12.76 35.61 -71.68
C ARG A 123 12.88 34.26 -70.96
N GLY A 124 13.16 33.19 -71.69
CA GLY A 124 13.27 31.82 -71.17
C GLY A 124 14.45 31.64 -70.21
N THR A 125 15.62 32.22 -70.53
CA THR A 125 16.78 32.23 -69.63
C THR A 125 16.52 33.05 -68.36
N LYS A 126 15.93 34.25 -68.48
CA LYS A 126 15.49 35.05 -67.32
C LYS A 126 14.45 34.32 -66.46
N TRP A 127 13.49 33.63 -67.07
CA TRP A 127 12.49 32.84 -66.36
C TRP A 127 13.09 31.59 -65.68
N ALA A 128 14.04 30.91 -66.32
CA ALA A 128 14.77 29.79 -65.73
C ALA A 128 15.60 30.22 -64.52
N ALA A 129 16.26 31.39 -64.58
CA ALA A 129 16.93 32.00 -63.43
C ALA A 129 15.93 32.31 -62.30
N ARG A 130 14.82 33.00 -62.61
CA ARG A 130 13.76 33.32 -61.64
C ARG A 130 13.13 32.07 -61.00
N LYS A 131 12.98 30.98 -61.78
CA LYS A 131 12.51 29.69 -61.30
C LYS A 131 13.53 29.04 -60.35
N LYS A 132 14.84 29.12 -60.65
CA LYS A 132 15.91 28.62 -59.79
C LYS A 132 16.04 29.42 -58.48
N GLU A 133 15.87 30.73 -58.53
CA GLU A 133 15.72 31.59 -57.34
C GLU A 133 14.55 31.11 -56.48
N LEU A 134 13.38 30.85 -57.09
CA LEU A 134 12.20 30.36 -56.37
C LEU A 134 12.38 28.97 -55.75
N THR A 135 13.05 28.02 -56.42
CA THR A 135 13.36 26.71 -55.80
C THR A 135 14.33 26.84 -54.64
N ASN A 136 15.34 27.72 -54.75
CA ASN A 136 16.26 27.99 -53.64
C ASN A 136 15.53 28.64 -52.46
N ALA A 137 14.66 29.63 -52.72
CA ALA A 137 13.85 30.29 -51.69
C ALA A 137 12.92 29.29 -50.98
N ARG A 138 12.26 28.39 -51.72
CA ARG A 138 11.45 27.30 -51.12
C ARG A 138 12.28 26.31 -50.29
N LYS A 139 13.51 26.00 -50.71
CA LYS A 139 14.40 25.14 -49.91
C LYS A 139 14.87 25.85 -48.62
N ILE A 140 15.10 27.16 -48.68
CA ILE A 140 15.38 27.98 -47.48
C ILE A 140 14.16 28.02 -46.56
N GLN A 141 12.95 28.18 -47.11
CA GLN A 141 11.70 28.12 -46.34
C GLN A 141 11.53 26.76 -45.63
N GLN A 142 11.68 25.64 -46.35
CA GLN A 142 11.62 24.30 -45.75
C GLN A 142 12.62 24.16 -44.60
N ASN A 143 13.89 24.51 -44.83
CA ASN A 143 14.93 24.47 -43.80
C ASN A 143 14.60 25.36 -42.57
N ILE A 144 13.81 26.43 -42.73
CA ILE A 144 13.35 27.30 -41.63
C ILE A 144 12.16 26.65 -40.89
N GLU A 145 11.21 26.05 -41.61
CA GLU A 145 10.08 25.34 -41.02
C GLU A 145 10.56 24.12 -40.22
N ASP A 146 11.45 23.29 -40.79
CA ASP A 146 12.10 22.16 -40.12
C ASP A 146 12.86 22.61 -38.84
N ALA A 147 13.52 23.77 -38.89
CA ALA A 147 14.25 24.33 -37.74
C ALA A 147 13.31 24.90 -36.66
N ILE A 148 12.15 25.45 -37.04
CA ILE A 148 11.12 25.91 -36.09
C ILE A 148 10.51 24.71 -35.35
N GLU A 149 10.19 23.61 -36.05
CA GLU A 149 9.67 22.39 -35.43
C GLU A 149 10.68 21.76 -34.45
N ALA A 150 11.98 21.75 -34.81
CA ALA A 150 13.06 21.34 -33.93
C ALA A 150 13.21 22.24 -32.68
N LEU A 151 13.11 23.56 -32.84
CA LEU A 151 13.17 24.53 -31.73
C LEU A 151 11.96 24.41 -30.80
N GLN A 152 10.75 24.24 -31.34
CA GLN A 152 9.55 24.01 -30.54
C GLN A 152 9.67 22.70 -29.75
N SER A 153 10.06 21.61 -30.41
CA SER A 153 10.23 20.29 -29.77
C SER A 153 11.26 20.29 -28.64
N SER A 154 12.38 21.01 -28.83
CA SER A 154 13.41 21.15 -27.80
C SER A 154 13.01 22.08 -26.65
N LEU A 155 12.19 23.11 -26.91
CA LEU A 155 11.66 24.00 -25.88
C LEU A 155 10.78 23.23 -24.87
N VAL A 156 9.79 22.45 -25.31
CA VAL A 156 8.91 21.73 -24.37
C VAL A 156 9.65 20.62 -23.59
N LEU A 157 10.79 20.15 -24.10
CA LEU A 157 11.72 19.27 -23.37
C LEU A 157 12.42 20.02 -22.22
N LEU A 158 12.89 21.24 -22.48
CA LEU A 158 13.53 22.10 -21.47
C LEU A 158 12.53 22.63 -20.43
N GLU A 159 11.32 23.02 -20.83
CA GLU A 159 10.23 23.39 -19.92
C GLU A 159 9.86 22.22 -18.99
N SER A 160 9.78 21.00 -19.53
CA SER A 160 9.52 19.80 -18.74
C SER A 160 10.63 19.55 -17.72
N ALA A 161 11.90 19.78 -18.08
CA ALA A 161 13.05 19.65 -17.17
C ALA A 161 13.07 20.73 -16.09
N ASN A 162 12.82 22.00 -16.43
CA ASN A 162 12.68 23.09 -15.45
C ASN A 162 11.54 22.80 -14.46
N LYS A 163 10.41 22.25 -14.96
CA LYS A 163 9.29 21.85 -14.12
C LYS A 163 9.62 20.71 -13.16
N VAL A 164 10.57 19.82 -13.49
CA VAL A 164 11.11 18.86 -12.51
C VAL A 164 11.78 19.61 -11.36
N ASN A 165 12.66 20.57 -11.66
CA ASN A 165 13.36 21.36 -10.64
C ASN A 165 12.38 22.14 -9.75
N GLU A 166 11.38 22.81 -10.34
CA GLU A 166 10.30 23.47 -9.57
C GLU A 166 9.55 22.50 -8.64
N GLN A 167 9.33 21.25 -9.06
CA GLN A 167 8.72 20.22 -8.19
C GLN A 167 9.69 19.72 -7.11
N LEU A 168 11.00 19.81 -7.29
CA LEU A 168 12.00 19.50 -6.27
C LEU A 168 12.10 20.60 -5.22
N ASP A 169 12.12 21.86 -5.63
CA ASP A 169 12.07 23.01 -4.72
C ASP A 169 10.78 23.01 -3.88
N GLN A 170 9.67 22.54 -4.46
CA GLN A 170 8.39 22.35 -3.77
C GLN A 170 8.30 21.02 -2.96
N LYS A 171 9.38 20.23 -2.86
CA LYS A 171 9.43 18.89 -2.22
C LYS A 171 8.42 17.86 -2.75
N LYS A 172 7.90 18.02 -3.96
CA LYS A 172 6.92 17.13 -4.60
C LYS A 172 7.61 15.99 -5.34
N TYR A 173 8.43 15.22 -4.61
CA TYR A 173 9.33 14.18 -5.16
C TYR A 173 8.63 13.17 -6.08
N TYR A 174 7.41 12.72 -5.76
CA TYR A 174 6.64 11.83 -6.64
C TYR A 174 6.24 12.49 -7.98
N ALA A 175 5.84 13.77 -7.96
CA ALA A 175 5.52 14.52 -9.17
C ALA A 175 6.77 14.74 -10.03
N ALA A 176 7.90 15.09 -9.40
CA ALA A 176 9.20 15.18 -10.06
C ALA A 176 9.61 13.86 -10.74
N LEU A 177 9.53 12.72 -10.02
CA LEU A 177 9.83 11.39 -10.58
C LEU A 177 8.86 10.99 -11.71
N LYS A 178 7.58 11.33 -11.61
CA LYS A 178 6.60 11.06 -12.69
C LYS A 178 6.91 11.87 -13.94
N ILE A 179 7.29 13.15 -13.81
CA ILE A 179 7.70 13.99 -14.94
C ILE A 179 9.03 13.47 -15.53
N LEU A 180 9.99 13.03 -14.71
CA LEU A 180 11.23 12.39 -15.16
C LEU A 180 11.00 11.10 -15.96
N ASN A 181 10.08 10.22 -15.51
CA ASN A 181 9.73 9.01 -16.25
C ASN A 181 9.04 9.31 -17.58
N ASN A 182 8.13 10.30 -17.63
CA ASN A 182 7.50 10.71 -18.89
C ASN A 182 8.52 11.35 -19.84
N LEU A 183 9.46 12.16 -19.33
CA LEU A 183 10.61 12.66 -20.09
C LEU A 183 11.43 11.52 -20.71
N GLN A 184 11.76 10.51 -19.91
CA GLN A 184 12.57 9.36 -20.30
C GLN A 184 11.89 8.47 -21.35
N ASN A 185 10.60 8.18 -21.18
CA ASN A 185 9.87 7.23 -22.03
C ASN A 185 9.31 7.88 -23.31
N ASP A 186 8.64 9.04 -23.20
CA ASP A 186 7.88 9.60 -24.33
C ASP A 186 8.72 10.49 -25.23
N ARG A 187 9.65 11.28 -24.66
CA ARG A 187 10.27 12.44 -25.35
C ARG A 187 11.76 12.30 -25.62
N LEU A 188 12.54 11.75 -24.70
CA LEU A 188 13.99 11.62 -24.87
C LEU A 188 14.38 10.65 -26.00
N GLY A 189 13.58 9.60 -26.26
CA GLY A 189 13.81 8.69 -27.39
C GLY A 189 13.76 9.39 -28.75
N GLN A 190 12.79 10.28 -28.95
CA GLN A 190 12.61 11.05 -30.19
C GLN A 190 13.71 12.10 -30.40
N ALA A 191 14.17 12.74 -29.32
CA ALA A 191 15.15 13.83 -29.36
C ALA A 191 16.64 13.39 -29.39
N THR A 192 16.92 12.07 -29.47
CA THR A 192 18.29 11.50 -29.44
C THR A 192 19.27 12.04 -30.49
N GLN A 193 18.79 12.76 -31.50
CA GLN A 193 19.63 13.43 -32.51
C GLN A 193 20.44 14.60 -31.95
N TYR A 194 19.95 15.28 -30.90
CA TYR A 194 20.55 16.51 -30.37
C TYR A 194 21.48 16.27 -29.18
N THR A 195 22.61 17.01 -29.12
CA THR A 195 23.61 16.89 -28.05
C THR A 195 23.08 17.28 -26.67
N PHE A 196 22.24 18.33 -26.56
CA PHE A 196 21.63 18.71 -25.29
C PHE A 196 20.72 17.59 -24.73
N ALA A 197 19.96 16.90 -25.60
CA ALA A 197 19.08 15.81 -25.21
C ALA A 197 19.87 14.58 -24.72
N LYS A 198 21.05 14.31 -25.29
CA LYS A 198 21.96 13.28 -24.78
C LYS A 198 22.50 13.61 -23.38
N MET A 199 22.86 14.87 -23.12
CA MET A 199 23.27 15.29 -21.77
C MET A 199 22.10 15.22 -20.77
N LEU A 200 20.89 15.62 -21.18
CA LEU A 200 19.69 15.51 -20.34
C LEU A 200 19.37 14.04 -20.02
N ALA A 201 19.47 13.14 -21.00
CA ALA A 201 19.29 11.69 -20.79
C ALA A 201 20.31 11.08 -19.82
N GLN A 202 21.54 11.60 -19.78
CA GLN A 202 22.56 11.20 -18.79
C GLN A 202 22.30 11.81 -17.41
N GLY A 203 21.69 13.00 -17.33
CA GLY A 203 21.30 13.65 -16.08
C GLY A 203 20.07 13.04 -15.40
N VAL A 204 19.10 12.50 -16.15
CA VAL A 204 17.85 11.93 -15.60
C VAL A 204 18.09 10.84 -14.55
N PRO A 205 18.95 9.81 -14.77
CA PRO A 205 19.27 8.81 -13.74
C PRO A 205 19.96 9.41 -12.50
N ILE A 206 20.76 10.46 -12.68
CA ILE A 206 21.43 11.15 -11.56
C ILE A 206 20.37 11.85 -10.72
N MET A 207 19.45 12.61 -11.33
CA MET A 207 18.33 13.25 -10.63
C MET A 207 17.41 12.23 -9.95
N GLN A 208 17.07 11.10 -10.60
CA GLN A 208 16.30 10.01 -9.99
C GLN A 208 17.00 9.46 -8.73
N ASN A 209 18.32 9.24 -8.79
CA ASN A 209 19.10 8.77 -7.64
C ASN A 209 19.25 9.83 -6.53
N THR A 210 19.41 11.12 -6.88
CA THR A 210 19.42 12.23 -5.91
C THR A 210 18.07 12.30 -5.19
N ILE A 211 16.95 12.24 -5.92
CA ILE A 211 15.60 12.22 -5.33
C ILE A 211 15.44 11.02 -4.40
N LYS A 212 15.83 9.83 -4.84
CA LYS A 212 15.80 8.61 -4.01
C LYS A 212 16.61 8.78 -2.72
N ALA A 213 17.81 9.37 -2.81
CA ALA A 213 18.63 9.64 -1.63
C ALA A 213 18.00 10.67 -0.68
N THR A 214 17.47 11.78 -1.19
CA THR A 214 16.77 12.80 -0.39
C THR A 214 15.53 12.24 0.29
N VAL A 215 14.69 11.45 -0.41
CA VAL A 215 13.50 10.82 0.15
C VAL A 215 13.88 9.78 1.22
N THR A 216 14.93 8.99 1.02
CA THR A 216 15.46 8.07 2.06
C THR A 216 15.98 8.84 3.28
N MET A 217 16.61 9.99 3.09
CA MET A 217 17.09 10.85 4.18
C MET A 217 15.93 11.44 4.99
N GLU A 218 14.95 12.06 4.33
CA GLU A 218 13.76 12.61 5.02
C GLU A 218 12.93 11.51 5.70
N LEU A 219 12.84 10.31 5.11
CA LEU A 219 12.20 9.16 5.74
C LEU A 219 12.94 8.70 7.00
N LYS A 220 14.29 8.66 6.99
CA LYS A 220 15.08 8.30 8.19
C LYS A 220 15.02 9.39 9.28
N GLU A 221 14.97 10.65 8.89
CA GLU A 221 14.74 11.78 9.81
C GLU A 221 13.33 11.76 10.42
N TRP A 222 12.31 11.41 9.62
CA TRP A 222 10.96 11.15 10.11
C TRP A 222 10.90 9.94 11.05
N LEU A 223 11.57 8.83 10.71
CA LEU A 223 11.70 7.65 11.58
C LEU A 223 12.39 7.94 12.92
N ALA A 224 13.28 8.94 12.98
CA ALA A 224 13.88 9.40 14.22
C ALA A 224 12.86 10.16 15.08
N ARG A 225 12.18 11.20 14.54
CA ARG A 225 11.11 11.94 15.23
C ARG A 225 9.97 11.03 15.70
N VAL A 226 9.56 10.08 14.86
CA VAL A 226 8.50 9.12 15.18
C VAL A 226 8.89 8.24 16.37
N ARG A 227 10.18 7.93 16.57
CA ARG A 227 10.68 7.21 17.75
C ARG A 227 10.72 8.07 19.02
N GLU A 228 10.91 9.38 18.89
CA GLU A 228 10.82 10.30 20.03
C GLU A 228 9.37 10.42 20.52
N ILE A 229 8.43 10.57 19.58
CA ILE A 229 7.00 10.76 19.86
C ILE A 229 6.27 9.43 20.16
N SER A 230 6.79 8.28 19.73
CA SER A 230 6.11 6.98 19.92
C SER A 230 5.81 6.68 21.38
N ARG A 231 6.71 7.03 22.30
CA ARG A 231 6.48 6.82 23.73
C ARG A 231 5.30 7.63 24.27
N GLU A 232 5.18 8.89 23.84
CA GLU A 232 4.05 9.76 24.21
C GLU A 232 2.73 9.20 23.65
N ILE A 233 2.73 8.71 22.42
CA ILE A 233 1.58 8.03 21.81
C ILE A 233 1.18 6.79 22.63
N GLY A 234 2.15 5.96 23.03
CA GLY A 234 1.91 4.78 23.86
C GLY A 234 1.35 5.12 25.24
N GLN A 235 1.92 6.13 25.91
CA GLN A 235 1.43 6.64 27.19
C GLN A 235 0.00 7.19 27.08
N LEU A 236 -0.29 8.01 26.06
CA LEU A 236 -1.62 8.57 25.83
C LEU A 236 -2.66 7.50 25.44
N ALA A 237 -2.25 6.46 24.71
CA ALA A 237 -3.11 5.33 24.39
C ALA A 237 -3.47 4.51 25.64
N MET A 238 -2.47 4.14 26.46
CA MET A 238 -2.71 3.42 27.72
C MET A 238 -3.53 4.27 28.71
N GLN A 239 -3.29 5.59 28.79
CA GLN A 239 -4.11 6.49 29.62
C GLN A 239 -5.56 6.55 29.12
N ARG A 240 -5.80 6.76 27.83
CA ARG A 240 -7.17 6.76 27.27
C ARG A 240 -7.88 5.43 27.46
N MET A 241 -7.13 4.33 27.46
CA MET A 241 -7.65 2.99 27.75
C MET A 241 -8.02 2.85 29.24
N GLN A 242 -7.20 3.37 30.16
CA GLN A 242 -7.51 3.42 31.59
C GLN A 242 -8.78 4.24 31.83
N GLU A 243 -8.86 5.45 31.28
CA GLU A 243 -10.07 6.27 31.36
C GLU A 243 -11.29 5.59 30.72
N ARG A 244 -11.12 4.77 29.66
CA ARG A 244 -12.22 4.00 29.04
C ARG A 244 -12.70 2.90 30.01
N GLN A 245 -11.78 2.18 30.65
CA GLN A 245 -12.08 1.20 31.70
C GLN A 245 -12.82 1.85 32.88
N ASP A 246 -12.38 3.02 33.35
CA ASP A 246 -12.98 3.67 34.51
C ASP A 246 -14.34 4.32 34.19
N ARG A 247 -14.50 4.92 33.01
CA ARG A 247 -15.83 5.32 32.48
C ARG A 247 -16.78 4.12 32.36
N TRP A 248 -16.28 2.95 31.95
CA TRP A 248 -17.08 1.72 31.88
C TRP A 248 -17.47 1.22 33.28
N ARG A 249 -16.53 1.15 34.23
CA ARG A 249 -16.80 0.82 35.65
C ARG A 249 -17.89 1.71 36.24
N SER A 250 -17.76 3.03 36.14
CA SER A 250 -18.75 3.98 36.67
C SER A 250 -20.14 3.76 36.07
N ARG A 251 -20.26 3.80 34.73
CA ARG A 251 -21.55 3.59 34.04
C ARG A 251 -22.21 2.26 34.39
N THR A 252 -21.42 1.23 34.66
CA THR A 252 -21.92 -0.13 34.93
C THR A 252 -22.30 -0.34 36.40
N SER A 253 -21.66 0.38 37.33
CA SER A 253 -22.06 0.44 38.74
C SER A 253 -23.35 1.24 38.97
N GLU A 254 -23.56 2.31 38.19
CA GLU A 254 -24.73 3.20 38.29
C GLU A 254 -26.01 2.60 37.70
N ASN A 255 -25.91 1.68 36.73
CA ASN A 255 -27.04 1.17 35.97
C ASN A 255 -27.47 -0.25 36.44
N PRO A 256 -28.61 -0.43 37.12
CA PRO A 256 -29.04 -1.74 37.64
C PRO A 256 -29.21 -2.82 36.56
N ARG A 257 -29.53 -2.43 35.32
CA ARG A 257 -29.64 -3.34 34.16
C ARG A 257 -28.28 -3.73 33.57
N LEU A 258 -27.24 -2.91 33.76
CA LEU A 258 -25.90 -3.18 33.28
C LEU A 258 -25.01 -3.85 34.34
N LYS A 259 -25.41 -3.88 35.62
CA LYS A 259 -24.61 -4.41 36.73
C LYS A 259 -24.02 -5.82 36.46
N ASN A 260 -24.73 -6.67 35.74
CA ASN A 260 -24.29 -8.02 35.34
C ASN A 260 -23.14 -8.01 34.29
N LEU A 261 -22.88 -6.85 33.67
CA LEU A 261 -21.82 -6.60 32.70
C LEU A 261 -20.58 -5.93 33.33
N GLN A 262 -20.57 -5.67 34.63
CA GLN A 262 -19.46 -4.97 35.32
C GLN A 262 -18.10 -5.68 35.18
N HIS A 263 -18.14 -6.98 34.85
CA HIS A 263 -16.98 -7.85 34.65
C HIS A 263 -16.75 -8.23 33.17
N HIS A 264 -17.49 -7.63 32.23
CA HIS A 264 -17.23 -7.75 30.80
C HIS A 264 -16.13 -6.78 30.39
N GLN A 265 -15.21 -7.24 29.55
CA GLN A 265 -14.06 -6.45 29.13
C GLN A 265 -14.46 -5.29 28.22
N VAL A 266 -13.70 -4.20 28.33
CA VAL A 266 -13.58 -3.17 27.28
C VAL A 266 -13.09 -3.86 26.00
N ASN A 267 -13.44 -3.35 24.82
CA ASN A 267 -13.30 -4.05 23.52
C ASN A 267 -14.24 -5.27 23.33
N SER A 268 -15.19 -5.53 24.25
CA SER A 268 -16.29 -6.45 23.92
C SER A 268 -17.14 -5.87 22.79
N ALA A 269 -17.73 -6.73 21.95
CA ALA A 269 -18.61 -6.32 20.84
C ALA A 269 -19.80 -5.44 21.29
N ILE A 270 -20.19 -5.50 22.57
CA ILE A 270 -21.23 -4.65 23.17
C ILE A 270 -20.73 -3.20 23.41
N GLU A 271 -19.43 -3.00 23.62
CA GLU A 271 -18.81 -1.69 23.84
C GLU A 271 -18.32 -1.06 22.52
N MET A 272 -17.77 -1.86 21.60
CA MET A 272 -17.32 -1.39 20.28
C MET A 272 -18.44 -0.71 19.46
N VAL A 273 -19.65 -1.29 19.48
CA VAL A 273 -20.86 -0.75 18.80
C VAL A 273 -21.31 0.61 19.36
N VAL A 274 -20.75 1.06 20.49
CA VAL A 274 -21.03 2.37 21.11
C VAL A 274 -19.97 3.43 20.72
N ASN A 275 -18.85 3.03 20.11
CA ASN A 275 -17.69 3.89 19.81
C ASN A 275 -17.10 3.59 18.40
N GLU A 276 -17.90 3.64 17.34
CA GLU A 276 -17.38 3.54 15.96
C GLU A 276 -16.76 4.86 15.46
N GLY A 277 -15.65 4.76 14.73
CA GLY A 277 -15.06 5.88 14.01
C GLY A 277 -13.57 5.70 13.66
N LEU A 278 -13.28 5.23 12.44
CA LEU A 278 -11.96 5.35 11.81
C LEU A 278 -12.09 5.30 10.28
N GLU A 279 -11.56 6.31 9.61
CA GLU A 279 -11.49 6.39 8.15
C GLU A 279 -10.11 5.90 7.66
N SER A 280 -10.04 5.35 6.45
CA SER A 280 -8.79 4.89 5.81
C SER A 280 -8.45 5.74 4.58
N ILE A 281 -7.17 6.11 4.44
CA ILE A 281 -6.62 6.74 3.23
C ILE A 281 -5.35 5.96 2.85
N THR A 282 -5.10 5.76 1.55
CA THR A 282 -4.05 4.85 1.06
C THR A 282 -3.00 5.55 0.17
N LEU A 283 -1.72 5.24 0.40
CA LEU A 283 -0.60 5.49 -0.51
C LEU A 283 0.32 4.25 -0.59
N GLY A 284 1.16 4.13 -1.63
CA GLY A 284 2.03 2.95 -1.77
C GLY A 284 3.18 3.04 -2.79
N LYS A 285 4.05 2.03 -2.73
CA LYS A 285 5.27 1.76 -3.53
C LYS A 285 6.48 2.70 -3.25
N PRO A 286 7.75 2.27 -3.45
CA PRO A 286 8.24 1.02 -4.08
C PRO A 286 9.02 0.07 -3.14
N ASN A 287 9.42 -1.11 -3.64
CA ASN A 287 9.87 -2.24 -2.82
C ASN A 287 11.21 -2.06 -2.07
N GLU A 288 12.20 -1.32 -2.60
CA GLU A 288 13.46 -1.09 -1.88
C GLU A 288 13.26 -0.30 -0.58
N PHE A 289 12.31 0.64 -0.58
CA PHE A 289 11.93 1.39 0.62
C PHE A 289 11.25 0.48 1.65
N LYS A 290 10.45 -0.51 1.22
CA LYS A 290 9.85 -1.52 2.13
C LYS A 290 10.95 -2.31 2.86
N ALA A 291 12.01 -2.71 2.15
CA ALA A 291 13.13 -3.44 2.74
C ALA A 291 13.89 -2.59 3.77
N SER A 292 14.35 -1.38 3.41
CA SER A 292 15.03 -0.49 4.37
C SER A 292 14.13 -0.14 5.56
N TYR A 293 12.83 0.09 5.33
CA TYR A 293 11.86 0.36 6.39
C TYR A 293 11.70 -0.85 7.33
N SER A 294 11.59 -2.06 6.78
CA SER A 294 11.49 -3.30 7.57
C SER A 294 12.72 -3.52 8.46
N GLU A 295 13.91 -3.30 7.92
CA GLU A 295 15.18 -3.40 8.66
C GLU A 295 15.33 -2.30 9.72
N ASP A 296 15.11 -1.03 9.36
CA ASP A 296 15.20 0.10 10.28
C ASP A 296 14.19 -0.05 11.44
N ARG A 297 12.94 -0.49 11.17
CA ARG A 297 11.92 -0.72 12.20
C ARG A 297 12.19 -1.95 13.06
N ARG A 298 12.73 -3.03 12.49
CA ARG A 298 13.19 -4.20 13.26
C ARG A 298 14.35 -3.83 14.18
N ALA A 299 15.27 -2.97 13.73
CA ALA A 299 16.33 -2.42 14.56
C ALA A 299 15.77 -1.53 15.69
N GLN A 300 14.79 -0.67 15.40
CA GLN A 300 14.10 0.14 16.42
C GLN A 300 13.40 -0.73 17.48
N ALA A 301 12.66 -1.77 17.09
CA ALA A 301 12.02 -2.71 18.01
C ALA A 301 13.04 -3.44 18.90
N ASN A 302 14.11 -3.98 18.30
CA ASN A 302 15.21 -4.62 19.03
C ASN A 302 15.88 -3.67 20.03
N LEU A 303 16.00 -2.37 19.70
CA LEU A 303 16.62 -1.35 20.53
C LEU A 303 15.70 -0.92 21.69
N ALA A 304 14.40 -0.73 21.47
CA ALA A 304 13.44 -0.50 22.55
C ALA A 304 13.44 -1.67 23.56
N LEU A 305 13.52 -2.90 23.05
CA LEU A 305 13.69 -4.12 23.84
C LEU A 305 15.07 -4.28 24.49
N SER A 306 16.09 -3.47 24.15
CA SER A 306 17.48 -3.71 24.59
C SER A 306 17.76 -3.36 26.06
N THR A 307 16.90 -2.52 26.65
CA THR A 307 17.03 -2.06 28.05
C THR A 307 16.94 -3.25 29.04
N PRO A 308 17.94 -3.44 29.93
CA PRO A 308 17.85 -4.46 30.97
C PRO A 308 16.85 -4.02 32.05
N ILE A 309 15.84 -4.86 32.31
CA ILE A 309 14.77 -4.59 33.29
C ILE A 309 14.86 -5.59 34.44
N ASN A 310 14.68 -5.10 35.67
CA ASN A 310 14.66 -5.91 36.88
C ASN A 310 13.57 -5.40 37.83
N LEU A 311 12.43 -6.07 37.88
CA LEU A 311 11.25 -5.63 38.66
C LEU A 311 11.41 -5.87 40.16
N ARG A 312 12.42 -6.65 40.60
CA ARG A 312 12.61 -7.04 42.00
C ARG A 312 12.91 -5.89 42.94
N ASN A 313 13.39 -4.76 42.40
CA ASN A 313 13.72 -3.57 43.19
C ASN A 313 12.48 -2.70 43.49
N GLY A 314 11.27 -3.14 43.15
CA GLY A 314 10.00 -2.42 43.35
C GLY A 314 9.78 -1.23 42.41
N ASN A 315 10.81 -0.74 41.72
CA ASN A 315 10.69 0.30 40.72
C ASN A 315 10.10 -0.24 39.40
N LEU A 316 8.79 -0.05 39.23
CA LEU A 316 8.05 -0.46 38.03
C LEU A 316 8.16 0.53 36.87
N THR A 317 8.66 1.76 37.09
CA THR A 317 8.65 2.82 36.05
C THR A 317 9.40 2.41 34.78
N THR A 318 10.53 1.71 34.89
CA THR A 318 11.30 1.18 33.72
C THR A 318 10.49 0.16 32.90
N PHE A 319 9.56 -0.55 33.53
CA PHE A 319 8.68 -1.52 32.88
C PHE A 319 7.46 -0.83 32.26
N GLU A 320 6.86 0.13 32.97
CA GLU A 320 5.82 1.02 32.43
C GLU A 320 6.32 1.72 31.16
N THR A 321 7.55 2.25 31.15
CA THR A 321 8.13 2.86 29.96
C THR A 321 8.38 1.87 28.83
N LEU A 322 8.79 0.62 29.12
CA LEU A 322 8.91 -0.40 28.08
C LEU A 322 7.54 -0.71 27.45
N LEU A 323 6.49 -0.88 28.26
CA LEU A 323 5.15 -1.16 27.76
C LEU A 323 4.62 0.02 26.93
N GLN A 324 4.89 1.27 27.34
CA GLN A 324 4.57 2.48 26.57
C GLN A 324 5.34 2.54 25.24
N ASP A 325 6.65 2.27 25.25
CA ASP A 325 7.48 2.25 24.03
C ASP A 325 6.98 1.19 23.03
N ILE A 326 6.60 0.00 23.53
CA ILE A 326 6.03 -1.08 22.71
C ILE A 326 4.65 -0.70 22.16
N VAL A 327 3.71 -0.23 23.01
CA VAL A 327 2.36 0.18 22.57
C VAL A 327 2.46 1.28 21.52
N GLY A 328 3.31 2.29 21.74
CA GLY A 328 3.59 3.34 20.78
C GLY A 328 4.08 2.78 19.44
N PHE A 329 5.08 1.91 19.46
CA PHE A 329 5.64 1.29 18.27
C PHE A 329 4.59 0.53 17.46
N PHE A 330 3.76 -0.31 18.11
CA PHE A 330 2.76 -1.14 17.42
C PHE A 330 1.51 -0.36 16.98
N ILE A 331 1.07 0.67 17.70
CA ILE A 331 0.04 1.59 17.20
C ILE A 331 0.51 2.26 15.89
N ILE A 332 1.78 2.65 15.81
CA ILE A 332 2.36 3.22 14.59
C ILE A 332 2.43 2.17 13.47
N GLU A 333 2.88 0.94 13.73
CA GLU A 333 2.86 -0.12 12.69
C GLU A 333 1.43 -0.45 12.23
N HIS A 334 0.46 -0.58 13.14
CA HIS A 334 -0.96 -0.83 12.79
C HIS A 334 -1.54 0.31 11.95
N MET A 335 -1.31 1.57 12.34
CA MET A 335 -1.77 2.75 11.59
C MET A 335 -1.13 2.82 10.20
N ILE A 336 0.14 2.45 10.06
CA ILE A 336 0.82 2.40 8.75
C ILE A 336 0.26 1.24 7.91
N LEU A 337 0.06 0.06 8.50
CA LEU A 337 -0.48 -1.12 7.83
C LEU A 337 -1.88 -0.89 7.25
N HIS A 338 -2.75 -0.17 7.95
CA HIS A 338 -4.12 0.14 7.52
C HIS A 338 -4.27 1.39 6.63
N ASN A 339 -3.26 2.27 6.60
CA ASN A 339 -3.24 3.49 5.77
C ASN A 339 -2.20 3.44 4.62
N THR A 340 -1.65 2.26 4.31
CA THR A 340 -0.74 2.10 3.16
C THR A 340 -1.06 0.84 2.35
N THR A 341 -1.00 0.95 1.02
CA THR A 341 -1.20 -0.19 0.12
C THR A 341 0.11 -0.91 -0.13
N GLU A 342 0.16 -2.18 0.29
CA GLU A 342 1.29 -3.11 0.14
C GLU A 342 2.63 -2.66 0.78
N PHE A 343 2.71 -1.52 1.47
CA PHE A 343 4.00 -0.99 1.97
C PHE A 343 4.59 -1.84 3.09
N ARG A 344 3.73 -2.36 3.97
CA ARG A 344 4.08 -3.29 5.05
C ARG A 344 3.38 -4.63 4.87
N SER A 345 4.04 -5.74 5.20
CA SER A 345 3.39 -7.05 5.25
C SER A 345 2.84 -7.32 6.66
N GLN A 346 1.59 -7.79 6.74
CA GLN A 346 0.98 -8.28 7.99
C GLN A 346 1.93 -9.26 8.71
N ALA A 347 2.44 -10.27 7.99
CA ALA A 347 3.31 -11.30 8.56
C ALA A 347 4.67 -10.78 9.07
N GLU A 348 5.15 -9.62 8.59
CA GLU A 348 6.34 -8.98 9.17
C GLU A 348 6.01 -8.30 10.51
N VAL A 349 4.83 -7.69 10.63
CA VAL A 349 4.35 -7.05 11.86
C VAL A 349 4.01 -8.13 12.90
N ASP A 350 3.35 -9.22 12.49
CA ASP A 350 3.03 -10.37 13.35
C ASP A 350 4.31 -11.01 13.91
N GLY A 351 5.34 -11.23 13.07
CA GLY A 351 6.62 -11.79 13.51
C GLY A 351 7.43 -10.86 14.42
N LEU A 352 7.27 -9.54 14.29
CA LEU A 352 7.79 -8.59 15.27
C LEU A 352 6.99 -8.64 16.58
N TRP A 353 5.66 -8.76 16.50
CA TRP A 353 4.78 -8.84 17.66
C TRP A 353 5.01 -10.11 18.49
N GLU A 354 5.18 -11.27 17.85
CA GLU A 354 5.51 -12.54 18.51
C GLU A 354 6.85 -12.44 19.26
N MET A 355 7.89 -11.89 18.61
CA MET A 355 9.21 -11.71 19.20
C MET A 355 9.22 -10.73 20.39
N VAL A 356 8.48 -9.63 20.28
CA VAL A 356 8.26 -8.68 21.38
C VAL A 356 7.49 -9.33 22.53
N THR A 357 6.41 -10.03 22.22
CA THR A 357 5.55 -10.73 23.19
C THR A 357 6.34 -11.76 23.99
N GLY A 358 7.09 -12.65 23.32
CA GLY A 358 7.94 -13.64 23.98
C GLY A 358 8.98 -13.01 24.91
N LYS A 359 9.51 -11.83 24.56
CA LYS A 359 10.46 -11.10 25.42
C LYS A 359 9.80 -10.40 26.61
N VAL A 360 8.59 -9.85 26.47
CA VAL A 360 7.81 -9.32 27.62
C VAL A 360 7.51 -10.45 28.61
N ILE A 361 7.07 -11.61 28.11
CA ILE A 361 6.79 -12.81 28.92
C ILE A 361 8.06 -13.27 29.67
N LEU A 362 9.22 -13.29 28.99
CA LEU A 362 10.50 -13.62 29.61
C LEU A 362 10.89 -12.64 30.72
N VAL A 363 10.85 -11.33 30.47
CA VAL A 363 11.19 -10.29 31.47
C VAL A 363 10.34 -10.39 32.72
N VAL A 364 9.03 -10.62 32.55
CA VAL A 364 8.07 -10.83 33.64
C VAL A 364 8.41 -12.11 34.41
N SER A 365 8.62 -13.22 33.70
CA SER A 365 8.89 -14.54 34.29
C SER A 365 10.20 -14.58 35.07
N GLU A 366 11.27 -14.00 34.55
CA GLU A 366 12.58 -13.94 35.21
C GLU A 366 12.56 -13.00 36.42
N SER A 367 11.97 -11.80 36.28
CA SER A 367 11.89 -10.84 37.38
C SER A 367 11.10 -11.38 38.57
N LEU A 368 9.96 -12.02 38.31
CA LEU A 368 9.12 -12.62 39.34
C LEU A 368 9.63 -13.99 39.83
N LYS A 369 10.62 -14.61 39.19
CA LYS A 369 11.22 -15.89 39.63
C LYS A 369 11.72 -15.75 41.08
N GLY A 370 11.23 -16.58 42.00
CA GLY A 370 11.59 -16.52 43.41
C GLY A 370 11.03 -15.34 44.22
N CYS A 371 10.29 -14.40 43.61
CA CYS A 371 9.54 -13.39 44.34
C CYS A 371 8.49 -14.03 45.29
N LYS A 372 8.31 -13.44 46.47
CA LYS A 372 7.33 -13.81 47.50
C LYS A 372 6.29 -12.72 47.82
N ASP A 373 6.45 -11.51 47.30
CA ASP A 373 5.55 -10.38 47.57
C ASP A 373 4.30 -10.43 46.67
N PRO A 374 3.07 -10.61 47.21
CA PRO A 374 1.85 -10.63 46.40
C PRO A 374 1.50 -9.27 45.77
N GLU A 375 1.92 -8.15 46.38
CA GLU A 375 1.60 -6.80 45.89
C GLU A 375 2.32 -6.50 44.56
N LEU A 376 3.59 -6.91 44.42
CA LEU A 376 4.31 -6.83 43.14
C LEU A 376 3.62 -7.63 42.02
N PHE A 377 3.03 -8.78 42.33
CA PHE A 377 2.24 -9.56 41.36
C PHE A 377 0.95 -8.82 40.94
N LEU A 378 0.22 -8.21 41.87
CA LEU A 378 -0.97 -7.40 41.55
C LEU A 378 -0.61 -6.22 40.63
N ARG A 379 0.43 -5.45 40.96
CA ARG A 379 0.86 -4.29 40.15
C ARG A 379 1.26 -4.70 38.73
N ILE A 380 2.05 -5.76 38.59
CA ILE A 380 2.45 -6.28 37.27
C ILE A 380 1.22 -6.81 36.51
N LYS A 381 0.25 -7.44 37.18
CA LYS A 381 -1.03 -7.84 36.58
C LYS A 381 -1.79 -6.64 36.01
N PHE A 382 -1.93 -5.54 36.75
CA PHE A 382 -2.65 -4.36 36.24
C PHE A 382 -1.93 -3.72 35.04
N LEU A 383 -0.60 -3.59 35.09
CA LEU A 383 0.19 -3.07 33.96
C LEU A 383 0.07 -3.95 32.70
N LEU A 384 0.18 -5.28 32.86
CA LEU A 384 0.01 -6.23 31.76
C LEU A 384 -1.43 -6.29 31.23
N LEU A 385 -2.44 -6.17 32.10
CA LEU A 385 -3.85 -6.13 31.68
C LEU A 385 -4.13 -4.89 30.82
N MET A 386 -3.64 -3.71 31.22
CA MET A 386 -3.79 -2.49 30.43
C MET A 386 -3.02 -2.55 29.11
N PHE A 387 -1.82 -3.15 29.10
CA PHE A 387 -1.06 -3.41 27.88
C PHE A 387 -1.80 -4.33 26.91
N ILE A 388 -2.33 -5.47 27.40
CA ILE A 388 -3.14 -6.42 26.64
C ILE A 388 -4.38 -5.73 26.05
N GLN A 389 -5.21 -5.11 26.89
CA GLN A 389 -6.47 -4.51 26.44
C GLN A 389 -6.24 -3.31 25.49
N THR A 390 -5.12 -2.59 25.62
CA THR A 390 -4.79 -1.53 24.66
C THR A 390 -4.48 -2.10 23.27
N LEU A 391 -3.73 -3.20 23.17
CA LEU A 391 -3.30 -3.79 21.88
C LEU A 391 -4.33 -4.77 21.27
N GLU A 392 -5.16 -5.42 22.09
CA GLU A 392 -6.33 -6.17 21.65
C GLU A 392 -7.33 -5.26 20.92
N GLY A 393 -7.39 -3.96 21.28
CA GLY A 393 -8.13 -2.92 20.56
C GLY A 393 -7.49 -2.43 19.24
N PHE A 394 -6.36 -3.01 18.82
CA PHE A 394 -5.70 -2.83 17.52
C PHE A 394 -5.49 -4.19 16.81
N ASP A 395 -6.37 -5.16 17.08
CA ASP A 395 -6.42 -6.51 16.49
C ASP A 395 -5.18 -7.39 16.71
N TYR A 396 -4.30 -7.06 17.67
CA TYR A 396 -3.13 -7.87 17.97
C TYR A 396 -3.47 -9.14 18.77
N SER A 397 -2.82 -10.26 18.41
CA SER A 397 -3.01 -11.55 19.08
C SER A 397 -2.37 -11.54 20.47
N VAL A 398 -3.18 -11.35 21.51
CA VAL A 398 -2.76 -11.24 22.92
C VAL A 398 -2.76 -12.55 23.72
N LYS A 399 -3.11 -13.69 23.10
CA LYS A 399 -3.28 -14.99 23.80
C LYS A 399 -2.09 -15.41 24.68
N PRO A 400 -0.82 -15.33 24.24
CA PRO A 400 0.32 -15.73 25.08
C PRO A 400 0.47 -14.85 26.35
N LEU A 401 0.03 -13.60 26.28
CA LEU A 401 0.03 -12.67 27.42
C LEU A 401 -1.12 -12.99 28.39
N GLN A 402 -2.28 -13.40 27.87
CA GLN A 402 -3.42 -13.88 28.67
C GLN A 402 -3.09 -15.20 29.40
N GLU A 403 -2.39 -16.13 28.74
CA GLU A 403 -1.83 -17.36 29.36
C GLU A 403 -0.75 -17.06 30.42
N THR A 404 0.10 -16.05 30.16
CA THR A 404 1.08 -15.57 31.14
C THR A 404 0.40 -14.95 32.36
N LEU A 405 -0.67 -14.16 32.17
CA LEU A 405 -1.47 -13.63 33.27
C LEU A 405 -2.14 -14.75 34.11
N LEU A 406 -2.56 -15.85 33.49
CA LEU A 406 -3.13 -17.01 34.21
C LEU A 406 -2.07 -17.74 35.06
N THR A 407 -0.85 -17.91 34.56
CA THR A 407 0.25 -18.51 35.35
C THR A 407 0.75 -17.57 36.45
N LEU A 408 0.69 -16.24 36.26
CA LEU A 408 0.88 -15.27 37.36
C LEU A 408 -0.21 -15.41 38.42
N PHE A 409 -1.48 -15.56 38.03
CA PHE A 409 -2.60 -15.74 38.96
C PHE A 409 -2.48 -17.02 39.79
N GLN A 410 -2.11 -18.15 39.18
CA GLN A 410 -1.87 -19.41 39.88
C GLN A 410 -0.80 -19.23 40.97
N ARG A 411 0.32 -18.59 40.64
CA ARG A 411 1.41 -18.38 41.59
C ARG A 411 1.13 -17.29 42.65
N TYR A 412 0.35 -16.27 42.31
CA TYR A 412 -0.20 -15.32 43.29
C TYR A 412 -1.12 -16.03 44.29
N SER A 413 -1.96 -16.94 43.81
CA SER A 413 -2.84 -17.77 44.65
C SER A 413 -2.03 -18.64 45.61
N GLU A 414 -0.96 -19.31 45.13
CA GLU A 414 -0.03 -20.06 45.98
C GLU A 414 0.61 -19.19 47.07
N LEU A 415 1.05 -17.97 46.75
CA LEU A 415 1.63 -17.04 47.72
C LEU A 415 0.61 -16.63 48.80
N LEU A 416 -0.61 -16.25 48.41
CA LEU A 416 -1.67 -15.94 49.38
C LEU A 416 -2.02 -17.15 50.25
N ILE A 417 -2.17 -18.34 49.66
CA ILE A 417 -2.52 -19.57 50.41
C ILE A 417 -1.45 -19.88 51.46
N ASN A 418 -0.17 -19.72 51.14
CA ASN A 418 0.92 -19.91 52.09
C ASN A 418 0.93 -18.82 53.19
N GLN A 419 0.75 -17.54 52.82
CA GLN A 419 0.70 -16.44 53.78
C GLN A 419 -0.44 -16.59 54.79
N TYR A 420 -1.67 -16.82 54.32
CA TYR A 420 -2.82 -17.03 55.20
C TYR A 420 -2.75 -18.37 55.93
N SER A 421 -2.08 -19.40 55.37
CA SER A 421 -1.79 -20.63 56.09
C SER A 421 -0.92 -20.40 57.32
N GLU A 422 0.19 -19.65 57.18
CA GLU A 422 1.10 -19.34 58.30
C GLU A 422 0.39 -18.48 59.36
N VAL A 423 -0.41 -17.49 58.94
CA VAL A 423 -1.19 -16.63 59.84
C VAL A 423 -2.26 -17.41 60.61
N MET A 424 -3.09 -18.20 59.93
CA MET A 424 -4.12 -19.01 60.59
C MET A 424 -3.53 -20.12 61.45
N GLU A 425 -2.43 -20.75 61.03
CA GLU A 425 -1.74 -21.76 61.83
C GLU A 425 -1.23 -21.15 63.15
N LYS A 426 -0.62 -19.96 63.10
CA LYS A 426 -0.22 -19.23 64.30
C LYS A 426 -1.41 -18.91 65.21
N ILE A 427 -2.47 -18.29 64.68
CA ILE A 427 -3.67 -17.90 65.45
C ILE A 427 -4.31 -19.09 66.15
N VAL A 428 -4.46 -20.23 65.46
CA VAL A 428 -5.10 -21.43 66.04
C VAL A 428 -4.15 -22.17 67.00
N GLN A 429 -2.83 -22.06 66.84
CA GLN A 429 -1.86 -22.58 67.81
C GLN A 429 -1.82 -21.74 69.10
N GLU A 430 -1.79 -20.40 68.99
CA GLU A 430 -1.68 -19.48 70.14
C GLU A 430 -2.98 -19.33 70.96
N ASP A 431 -4.15 -19.69 70.43
CA ASP A 431 -5.43 -19.60 71.17
C ASP A 431 -5.46 -20.45 72.45
N GLU A 432 -5.68 -19.81 73.60
CA GLU A 432 -5.72 -20.46 74.93
C GLU A 432 -6.99 -21.30 75.17
N CYS A 433 -7.92 -21.32 74.20
CA CYS A 433 -9.24 -21.95 74.28
C CYS A 433 -10.07 -21.44 75.47
N MET A 434 -10.19 -20.12 75.61
CA MET A 434 -11.05 -19.44 76.59
C MET A 434 -12.08 -18.52 75.92
N PRO A 435 -13.29 -18.32 76.51
CA PRO A 435 -14.31 -17.41 75.98
C PRO A 435 -13.78 -16.00 75.76
N MET A 436 -14.01 -15.43 74.56
CA MET A 436 -13.59 -14.06 74.24
C MET A 436 -14.39 -13.04 75.08
N THR A 437 -13.71 -12.00 75.57
CA THR A 437 -14.37 -10.81 76.14
C THR A 437 -14.24 -9.63 75.18
N VAL A 438 -15.20 -8.71 75.29
CA VAL A 438 -15.35 -7.51 74.45
C VAL A 438 -15.62 -6.33 75.37
N GLU A 439 -14.82 -5.27 75.30
CA GLU A 439 -14.85 -4.16 76.24
C GLU A 439 -15.85 -3.05 75.85
N ASN A 440 -16.29 -3.01 74.60
CA ASN A 440 -17.12 -1.91 74.06
C ASN A 440 -17.97 -2.33 72.85
N GLU A 441 -18.89 -1.44 72.44
CA GLU A 441 -19.80 -1.67 71.31
C GLU A 441 -19.10 -1.62 69.93
N GLU A 442 -17.85 -1.16 69.86
CA GLU A 442 -17.09 -1.04 68.59
C GLU A 442 -16.38 -2.35 68.24
N GLU A 443 -15.67 -2.95 69.20
CA GLU A 443 -15.17 -4.32 69.13
C GLU A 443 -16.30 -5.33 68.85
N LEU A 444 -17.48 -5.13 69.47
CA LEU A 444 -18.65 -5.97 69.18
C LEU A 444 -19.10 -5.84 67.72
N LYS A 445 -19.03 -4.64 67.13
CA LYS A 445 -19.35 -4.40 65.72
C LYS A 445 -18.31 -5.04 64.78
N GLU A 446 -17.02 -5.02 65.11
CA GLU A 446 -16.00 -5.76 64.32
C GLU A 446 -16.32 -7.27 64.32
N VAL A 447 -16.59 -7.86 65.48
CA VAL A 447 -16.99 -9.28 65.57
C VAL A 447 -18.28 -9.57 64.79
N MET A 448 -19.27 -8.66 64.83
CA MET A 448 -20.51 -8.78 64.07
C MET A 448 -20.31 -8.59 62.55
N GLN A 449 -19.29 -7.86 62.10
CA GLN A 449 -19.03 -7.64 60.67
C GLN A 449 -18.64 -8.94 59.96
N TYR A 450 -17.83 -9.78 60.59
CA TYR A 450 -17.25 -10.99 59.97
C TYR A 450 -17.89 -12.30 60.46
N THR A 451 -18.79 -12.27 61.44
CA THR A 451 -19.49 -13.46 61.94
C THR A 451 -21.00 -13.29 61.92
N ARG A 452 -21.75 -14.40 61.97
CA ARG A 452 -23.21 -14.42 62.13
C ARG A 452 -23.69 -14.20 63.56
N PHE A 453 -22.79 -13.94 64.51
CA PHE A 453 -23.17 -13.67 65.90
C PHE A 453 -23.97 -12.36 65.99
N ARG A 454 -25.21 -12.42 66.48
CA ARG A 454 -26.12 -11.27 66.63
C ARG A 454 -26.75 -11.30 68.02
N PRO A 455 -26.12 -10.70 69.05
CA PRO A 455 -26.66 -10.69 70.39
C PRO A 455 -27.84 -9.71 70.46
N ASP A 456 -28.93 -10.12 71.14
CA ASP A 456 -30.11 -9.29 71.29
C ASP A 456 -29.85 -8.01 72.08
N ARG A 457 -30.63 -6.96 71.79
CA ARG A 457 -30.59 -5.70 72.57
C ARG A 457 -30.88 -5.89 74.05
N GLU A 458 -31.64 -6.93 74.42
CA GLU A 458 -31.86 -7.30 75.82
C GLU A 458 -30.67 -8.05 76.42
N PHE A 459 -29.96 -8.87 75.64
CA PHE A 459 -28.74 -9.57 76.06
C PHE A 459 -27.64 -8.57 76.40
N ILE A 460 -27.37 -7.62 75.49
CA ILE A 460 -26.39 -6.53 75.71
C ILE A 460 -26.76 -5.70 76.94
N LYS A 461 -28.04 -5.32 77.10
CA LYS A 461 -28.52 -4.57 78.28
C LYS A 461 -28.46 -5.35 79.59
N ARG A 462 -28.56 -6.68 79.57
CA ARG A 462 -28.59 -7.53 80.77
C ARG A 462 -27.19 -7.78 81.33
N TYR A 463 -26.20 -7.97 80.45
CA TYR A 463 -24.84 -8.32 80.86
C TYR A 463 -23.86 -7.14 80.84
N GLY A 464 -24.13 -6.11 80.04
CA GLY A 464 -23.27 -4.92 79.93
C GLY A 464 -21.93 -5.22 79.26
N PHE A 465 -20.98 -4.30 79.43
CA PHE A 465 -19.58 -4.48 79.05
C PHE A 465 -18.70 -4.50 80.33
N PRO A 466 -17.64 -5.32 80.41
CA PRO A 466 -17.14 -6.24 79.37
C PRO A 466 -18.06 -7.45 79.13
N LEU A 467 -18.39 -7.68 77.86
CA LEU A 467 -19.31 -8.73 77.43
C LEU A 467 -18.53 -10.01 77.09
N ARG A 468 -18.83 -11.13 77.76
CA ARG A 468 -18.26 -12.44 77.42
C ARG A 468 -19.06 -13.10 76.29
N LEU A 469 -18.37 -13.46 75.21
CA LEU A 469 -18.89 -14.17 74.05
C LEU A 469 -18.70 -15.69 74.21
N PRO A 470 -19.51 -16.54 73.54
CA PRO A 470 -19.46 -17.99 73.74
C PRO A 470 -18.26 -18.68 73.06
N PHE A 471 -17.65 -18.06 72.05
CA PHE A 471 -16.48 -18.58 71.33
C PHE A 471 -15.17 -17.92 71.80
N SER A 472 -14.02 -18.57 71.60
CA SER A 472 -12.70 -17.93 71.79
C SER A 472 -12.32 -17.04 70.60
N LYS A 473 -11.28 -16.22 70.78
CA LYS A 473 -10.83 -15.21 69.80
C LYS A 473 -10.41 -15.82 68.45
N VAL A 474 -10.05 -17.11 68.43
CA VAL A 474 -9.74 -17.86 67.20
C VAL A 474 -10.87 -17.77 66.15
N PHE A 475 -12.14 -17.87 66.57
CA PHE A 475 -13.28 -17.95 65.65
C PHE A 475 -13.48 -16.67 64.82
N PRO A 476 -13.76 -15.49 65.42
CA PRO A 476 -13.98 -14.27 64.65
C PRO A 476 -12.73 -13.83 63.88
N THR A 477 -11.53 -14.09 64.40
CA THR A 477 -10.27 -13.76 63.72
C THR A 477 -10.11 -14.59 62.45
N CYS A 478 -10.32 -15.92 62.52
CA CYS A 478 -10.29 -16.76 61.32
C CYS A 478 -11.39 -16.41 60.31
N CYS A 479 -12.61 -16.06 60.76
CA CYS A 479 -13.69 -15.63 59.85
C CYS A 479 -13.35 -14.34 59.09
N ARG A 480 -12.79 -13.36 59.79
CA ARG A 480 -12.28 -12.11 59.21
C ARG A 480 -11.15 -12.37 58.22
N ASP A 481 -10.19 -13.20 58.59
CA ASP A 481 -9.01 -13.46 57.76
C ASP A 481 -9.35 -14.31 56.52
N VAL A 482 -10.33 -15.25 56.61
CA VAL A 482 -10.93 -15.91 55.44
C VAL A 482 -11.62 -14.88 54.53
N SER A 483 -12.35 -13.92 55.10
CA SER A 483 -13.00 -12.86 54.31
C SER A 483 -11.98 -12.00 53.57
N PHE A 484 -10.90 -11.55 54.22
CA PHE A 484 -9.83 -10.80 53.55
C PHE A 484 -9.11 -11.60 52.47
N PHE A 485 -8.83 -12.89 52.71
CA PHE A 485 -8.26 -13.80 51.70
C PHE A 485 -9.14 -13.86 50.44
N VAL A 486 -10.47 -14.05 50.60
CA VAL A 486 -11.42 -14.07 49.47
C VAL A 486 -11.41 -12.75 48.69
N HIS A 487 -11.41 -11.60 49.38
CA HIS A 487 -11.37 -10.29 48.70
C HIS A 487 -10.06 -10.05 47.93
N GLN A 488 -8.90 -10.36 48.53
CA GLN A 488 -7.59 -10.20 47.87
C GLN A 488 -7.41 -11.16 46.68
N PHE A 489 -8.01 -12.35 46.75
CA PHE A 489 -8.04 -13.30 45.64
C PHE A 489 -8.85 -12.75 44.47
N TYR A 490 -10.05 -12.23 44.72
CA TYR A 490 -10.89 -11.64 43.67
C TYR A 490 -10.34 -10.31 43.11
N GLN A 491 -9.57 -9.54 43.88
CA GLN A 491 -8.85 -8.35 43.40
C GLN A 491 -7.86 -8.69 42.26
N PHE A 492 -7.22 -9.87 42.31
CA PHE A 492 -6.44 -10.35 41.17
C PHE A 492 -7.34 -10.81 40.02
N ALA A 493 -8.41 -11.56 40.31
CA ALA A 493 -9.35 -12.07 39.31
C ALA A 493 -10.16 -10.99 38.55
N GLU A 494 -10.24 -9.75 39.05
CA GLU A 494 -10.88 -8.63 38.35
C GLU A 494 -10.24 -8.39 36.97
N GLY A 495 -11.06 -8.48 35.91
CA GLY A 495 -10.65 -8.32 34.50
C GLY A 495 -10.55 -9.62 33.69
N PHE A 496 -10.57 -10.79 34.33
CA PHE A 496 -10.31 -12.09 33.67
C PHE A 496 -11.57 -12.79 33.11
N SER A 497 -12.27 -12.16 32.15
CA SER A 497 -13.58 -12.63 31.68
C SER A 497 -13.64 -14.09 31.19
N GLN A 498 -12.54 -14.62 30.63
CA GLN A 498 -12.53 -15.93 29.96
C GLN A 498 -12.23 -17.11 30.91
N THR A 499 -11.50 -16.90 32.01
CA THR A 499 -10.97 -17.99 32.87
C THR A 499 -11.60 -18.06 34.27
N HIS A 500 -12.57 -17.20 34.60
CA HIS A 500 -13.23 -17.14 35.91
C HIS A 500 -13.65 -18.50 36.50
N GLY A 501 -14.09 -19.45 35.68
CA GLY A 501 -14.51 -20.78 36.16
C GLY A 501 -13.39 -21.62 36.79
N GLU A 502 -12.14 -21.45 36.33
CA GLU A 502 -10.98 -22.11 36.94
C GLU A 502 -10.55 -21.37 38.21
N MET A 503 -10.64 -20.04 38.21
CA MET A 503 -10.37 -19.18 39.36
C MET A 503 -11.29 -19.51 40.54
N ASP A 504 -12.59 -19.68 40.26
CA ASP A 504 -13.61 -20.15 41.19
C ASP A 504 -13.24 -21.48 41.87
N ASP A 505 -12.81 -22.46 41.07
CA ASP A 505 -12.45 -23.79 41.56
C ASP A 505 -11.13 -23.80 42.33
N ILE A 506 -10.18 -22.92 41.98
CA ILE A 506 -8.94 -22.71 42.74
C ILE A 506 -9.28 -22.07 44.09
N LEU A 507 -10.09 -21.01 44.12
CA LEU A 507 -10.51 -20.34 45.36
C LEU A 507 -11.24 -21.29 46.30
N LYS A 508 -12.19 -22.07 45.77
CA LYS A 508 -12.92 -23.07 46.54
C LYS A 508 -11.97 -24.07 47.21
N LYS A 509 -11.01 -24.62 46.44
CA LYS A 509 -9.99 -25.55 46.96
C LYS A 509 -9.09 -24.89 48.01
N ALA A 510 -8.78 -23.60 47.83
CA ALA A 510 -7.97 -22.83 48.78
C ALA A 510 -8.68 -22.61 50.12
N VAL A 511 -9.94 -22.18 50.11
CA VAL A 511 -10.76 -22.00 51.33
C VAL A 511 -10.97 -23.34 52.04
N ASP A 512 -11.30 -24.42 51.31
CA ASP A 512 -11.36 -25.78 51.88
C ASP A 512 -10.02 -26.19 52.50
N SER A 513 -8.88 -25.86 51.87
CA SER A 513 -7.55 -26.20 52.38
C SER A 513 -7.23 -25.46 53.68
N LEU A 514 -7.46 -24.14 53.75
CA LEU A 514 -7.24 -23.33 54.95
C LEU A 514 -8.10 -23.83 56.12
N LEU A 515 -9.40 -24.04 55.89
CA LEU A 515 -10.33 -24.47 56.94
C LEU A 515 -10.06 -25.92 57.40
N ILE A 516 -9.75 -26.85 56.49
CA ILE A 516 -9.55 -28.27 56.84
C ILE A 516 -8.12 -28.52 57.35
N GLN A 517 -7.09 -28.12 56.60
CA GLN A 517 -5.70 -28.52 56.85
C GLN A 517 -5.00 -27.66 57.89
N LYS A 518 -5.47 -26.43 58.13
CA LYS A 518 -4.94 -25.55 59.17
C LYS A 518 -5.90 -25.48 60.36
N VAL A 519 -7.07 -24.87 60.21
CA VAL A 519 -7.99 -24.64 61.35
C VAL A 519 -8.44 -25.96 61.98
N ASN A 520 -9.15 -26.82 61.24
CA ASN A 520 -9.72 -28.05 61.80
C ASN A 520 -8.63 -29.05 62.25
N ALA A 521 -7.53 -29.18 61.51
CA ALA A 521 -6.45 -30.10 61.87
C ALA A 521 -5.71 -29.70 63.16
N ILE A 522 -5.56 -28.41 63.46
CA ILE A 522 -4.93 -27.94 64.71
C ILE A 522 -5.92 -28.05 65.88
N LEU A 523 -7.20 -27.72 65.67
CA LEU A 523 -8.24 -27.95 66.69
C LEU A 523 -8.38 -29.45 67.04
N LEU A 524 -8.33 -30.34 66.05
CA LEU A 524 -8.33 -31.80 66.26
C LEU A 524 -7.12 -32.28 67.07
N LYS A 525 -5.95 -31.65 66.95
CA LYS A 525 -4.79 -31.91 67.82
C LYS A 525 -5.05 -31.39 69.25
N LYS A 526 -5.59 -30.17 69.41
CA LYS A 526 -5.89 -29.60 70.73
C LYS A 526 -6.94 -30.39 71.53
N LEU A 527 -7.83 -31.16 70.87
CA LEU A 527 -8.74 -32.12 71.53
C LEU A 527 -8.03 -33.26 72.29
N GLN A 528 -6.71 -33.42 72.14
CA GLN A 528 -5.91 -34.37 72.94
C GLN A 528 -5.60 -33.85 74.36
N SER A 529 -6.01 -32.63 74.71
CA SER A 529 -5.90 -32.10 76.08
C SER A 529 -6.61 -33.00 77.11
N THR A 530 -6.25 -32.84 78.38
CA THR A 530 -6.98 -33.39 79.53
C THR A 530 -7.91 -32.37 80.18
N ASN A 531 -7.79 -31.08 79.82
CA ASN A 531 -8.61 -30.02 80.39
C ASN A 531 -9.99 -29.98 79.72
N LEU A 532 -11.00 -30.45 80.45
CA LEU A 532 -12.40 -30.47 80.01
C LEU A 532 -12.91 -29.08 79.58
N SER A 533 -12.51 -28.01 80.25
CA SER A 533 -12.94 -26.64 79.90
C SER A 533 -12.42 -26.20 78.52
N GLN A 534 -11.17 -26.56 78.18
CA GLN A 534 -10.60 -26.27 76.86
C GLN A 534 -11.30 -27.08 75.78
N ILE A 535 -11.62 -28.36 76.03
CA ILE A 535 -12.32 -29.22 75.08
C ILE A 535 -13.74 -28.72 74.82
N VAL A 536 -14.47 -28.32 75.86
CA VAL A 536 -15.80 -27.69 75.70
C VAL A 536 -15.70 -26.40 74.88
N GLN A 537 -14.69 -25.55 75.12
CA GLN A 537 -14.50 -24.34 74.30
C GLN A 537 -14.15 -24.66 72.84
N ILE A 538 -13.34 -25.70 72.59
CA ILE A 538 -13.02 -26.17 71.23
C ILE A 538 -14.28 -26.72 70.53
N ILE A 539 -15.17 -27.44 71.23
CA ILE A 539 -16.46 -27.89 70.69
C ILE A 539 -17.31 -26.70 70.25
N ILE A 540 -17.46 -25.70 71.12
CA ILE A 540 -18.24 -24.48 70.81
C ILE A 540 -17.63 -23.76 69.60
N ASN A 541 -16.30 -23.62 69.55
CA ASN A 541 -15.62 -23.03 68.40
C ASN A 541 -15.87 -23.82 67.10
N ILE A 542 -15.83 -25.15 67.15
CA ILE A 542 -16.12 -26.03 65.99
C ILE A 542 -17.58 -25.90 65.55
N GLU A 543 -18.53 -25.77 66.46
CA GLU A 543 -19.95 -25.56 66.15
C GLU A 543 -20.19 -24.19 65.48
N TYR A 544 -19.50 -23.14 65.94
CA TYR A 544 -19.50 -21.83 65.28
C TYR A 544 -18.82 -21.85 63.90
N PHE A 545 -17.75 -22.62 63.70
CA PHE A 545 -17.18 -22.85 62.37
C PHE A 545 -18.13 -23.66 61.46
N GLU A 546 -18.73 -24.77 61.93
CA GLU A 546 -19.69 -25.58 61.15
C GLU A 546 -20.88 -24.75 60.67
N SER A 547 -21.44 -23.90 61.54
CA SER A 547 -22.57 -23.03 61.22
C SER A 547 -22.22 -21.83 60.33
N THR A 548 -20.93 -21.46 60.23
CA THR A 548 -20.45 -20.33 59.40
C THR A 548 -19.93 -20.78 58.03
N CYS A 549 -19.67 -22.08 57.81
CA CYS A 549 -19.27 -22.57 56.47
C CYS A 549 -20.29 -22.22 55.35
N PRO A 550 -21.62 -22.28 55.54
CA PRO A 550 -22.59 -21.80 54.56
C PRO A 550 -22.50 -20.29 54.27
N ASP A 551 -21.97 -19.47 55.19
CA ASP A 551 -21.73 -18.05 54.95
C ASP A 551 -20.48 -17.79 54.12
N PHE A 552 -19.45 -18.63 54.25
CA PHE A 552 -18.34 -18.64 53.29
C PHE A 552 -18.80 -19.13 51.90
N GLU A 553 -19.73 -20.10 51.83
CA GLU A 553 -20.38 -20.50 50.57
C GLU A 553 -21.15 -19.33 49.94
N MET A 554 -21.95 -18.57 50.72
CA MET A 554 -22.63 -17.36 50.23
C MET A 554 -21.66 -16.25 49.83
N LEU A 555 -20.65 -15.92 50.64
CA LEU A 555 -19.64 -14.90 50.32
C LEU A 555 -18.94 -15.21 48.98
N LEU A 556 -18.59 -16.48 48.75
CA LEU A 556 -18.02 -16.95 47.49
C LEU A 556 -19.03 -16.89 46.33
N MET A 557 -20.34 -16.96 46.58
CA MET A 557 -21.39 -16.79 45.56
C MET A 557 -21.75 -15.32 45.29
N GLU A 558 -21.63 -14.43 46.28
CA GLU A 558 -21.89 -12.99 46.13
C GLU A 558 -20.71 -12.24 45.49
N THR A 559 -19.47 -12.63 45.80
CA THR A 559 -18.26 -12.02 45.23
C THR A 559 -17.97 -12.53 43.80
N ARG A 560 -18.76 -13.48 43.29
CA ARG A 560 -18.62 -14.02 41.92
C ARG A 560 -19.01 -12.99 40.87
N SER A 561 -18.10 -12.79 39.91
CA SER A 561 -18.29 -11.90 38.76
C SER A 561 -19.42 -12.32 37.81
N PHE A 562 -19.78 -13.60 37.79
CA PHE A 562 -20.82 -14.16 36.91
C PHE A 562 -21.79 -15.06 37.69
N HIS A 563 -23.09 -14.88 37.45
CA HIS A 563 -24.15 -15.74 37.98
C HIS A 563 -24.20 -17.11 37.27
N ARG A 564 -23.18 -17.95 37.50
CA ARG A 564 -23.27 -19.38 37.18
C ARG A 564 -24.26 -20.07 38.12
N SER A 565 -25.23 -20.78 37.57
CA SER A 565 -26.27 -21.52 38.30
C SER A 565 -25.74 -22.81 38.94
N GLY A 566 -24.74 -22.68 39.82
CA GLY A 566 -24.12 -23.80 40.53
C GLY A 566 -23.79 -23.41 41.97
N HIS A 567 -24.43 -24.07 42.93
CA HIS A 567 -24.18 -23.89 44.35
C HIS A 567 -22.74 -24.25 44.72
N ILE A 568 -22.08 -23.40 45.49
CA ILE A 568 -20.80 -23.71 46.11
C ILE A 568 -21.10 -24.51 47.37
N HIS A 569 -20.48 -25.69 47.51
CA HIS A 569 -20.50 -26.44 48.76
C HIS A 569 -19.09 -26.81 49.18
N LEU A 570 -18.67 -26.37 50.37
CA LEU A 570 -17.35 -26.58 50.97
C LEU A 570 -17.30 -27.94 51.67
N LYS A 571 -16.18 -28.65 51.52
CA LYS A 571 -15.86 -29.87 52.29
C LYS A 571 -15.58 -29.57 53.76
N ALA A 572 -15.24 -28.32 54.10
CA ALA A 572 -15.08 -27.87 55.46
C ALA A 572 -16.32 -28.19 56.33
N THR A 573 -17.52 -27.96 55.81
CA THR A 573 -18.81 -28.15 56.51
C THR A 573 -18.99 -29.57 57.07
N SER A 574 -18.74 -30.60 56.25
CA SER A 574 -18.82 -32.00 56.70
C SER A 574 -17.66 -32.41 57.60
N THR A 575 -16.47 -31.82 57.38
CA THR A 575 -15.26 -32.11 58.15
C THR A 575 -15.32 -31.57 59.58
N PHE A 576 -15.82 -30.34 59.77
CA PHE A 576 -16.10 -29.80 61.11
C PHE A 576 -17.15 -30.63 61.82
N LYS A 577 -18.23 -31.02 61.15
CA LYS A 577 -19.31 -31.88 61.70
C LYS A 577 -18.81 -33.25 62.18
N GLU A 578 -17.88 -33.88 61.45
CA GLU A 578 -17.24 -35.12 61.90
C GLU A 578 -16.31 -34.88 63.10
N THR A 579 -15.57 -33.77 63.09
CA THR A 579 -14.65 -33.39 64.17
C THR A 579 -15.41 -33.06 65.46
N ARG A 580 -16.58 -32.41 65.35
CA ARG A 580 -17.48 -32.13 66.47
C ARG A 580 -17.97 -33.40 67.14
N ARG A 581 -18.41 -34.42 66.38
CA ARG A 581 -18.79 -35.74 66.91
C ARG A 581 -17.65 -36.45 67.64
N LYS A 582 -16.41 -36.32 67.17
CA LYS A 582 -15.23 -36.86 67.86
C LYS A 582 -14.96 -36.12 69.17
N ALA A 583 -15.13 -34.80 69.18
CA ALA A 583 -14.99 -33.96 70.37
C ALA A 583 -16.09 -34.23 71.41
N GLU A 584 -17.35 -34.34 70.98
CA GLU A 584 -18.51 -34.76 71.79
C GLU A 584 -18.21 -36.11 72.48
N LYS A 585 -17.77 -37.12 71.72
CA LYS A 585 -17.37 -38.44 72.29
C LYS A 585 -16.22 -38.31 73.29
N ARG A 586 -15.22 -37.47 73.02
CA ARG A 586 -14.06 -37.26 73.91
C ARG A 586 -14.45 -36.59 75.23
N VAL A 587 -15.50 -35.75 75.24
CA VAL A 587 -16.08 -35.21 76.50
C VAL A 587 -16.70 -36.33 77.32
N PHE A 588 -17.51 -37.20 76.72
CA PHE A 588 -18.09 -38.35 77.46
C PHE A 588 -17.01 -39.30 78.00
N GLU A 589 -15.95 -39.58 77.24
CA GLU A 589 -14.81 -40.37 77.71
C GLU A 589 -14.11 -39.74 78.93
N LEU A 590 -13.89 -38.43 78.94
CA LEU A 590 -13.25 -37.73 80.06
C LEU A 590 -14.17 -37.59 81.27
N VAL A 591 -15.47 -37.33 81.07
CA VAL A 591 -16.45 -37.26 82.16
C VAL A 591 -16.62 -38.62 82.81
N ASN A 592 -16.73 -39.70 82.02
CA ASN A 592 -16.79 -41.06 82.54
C ASN A 592 -15.51 -41.42 83.29
N SER A 593 -14.33 -41.24 82.68
CA SER A 593 -13.04 -41.49 83.35
C SER A 593 -12.91 -40.74 84.67
N LYS A 594 -13.45 -39.52 84.78
CA LYS A 594 -13.41 -38.74 86.02
C LYS A 594 -14.47 -39.19 87.04
N LEU A 595 -15.62 -39.71 86.59
CA LEU A 595 -16.59 -40.37 87.47
C LEU A 595 -16.04 -41.71 87.99
N ASP A 596 -15.35 -42.47 87.15
CA ASP A 596 -14.67 -43.72 87.52
C ASP A 596 -13.58 -43.43 88.59
N GLU A 597 -12.73 -42.41 88.39
CA GLU A 597 -11.79 -41.92 89.43
C GLU A 597 -12.48 -41.52 90.74
N PHE A 598 -13.70 -40.98 90.70
CA PHE A 598 -14.45 -40.67 91.92
C PHE A 598 -15.07 -41.93 92.55
N LEU A 599 -15.49 -42.91 91.76
CA LEU A 599 -16.03 -44.19 92.23
C LEU A 599 -14.94 -45.07 92.88
N GLU A 600 -13.71 -45.06 92.36
CA GLU A 600 -12.55 -45.71 92.98
C GLU A 600 -12.17 -45.10 94.35
N LEU A 601 -12.57 -43.85 94.63
CA LEU A 601 -12.36 -43.19 95.92
C LEU A 601 -13.45 -43.51 96.97
N PHE A 602 -14.53 -44.21 96.59
CA PHE A 602 -15.52 -44.71 97.55
C PHE A 602 -15.12 -46.11 98.04
N GLU A 603 -14.35 -46.17 99.13
CA GLU A 603 -14.24 -47.37 99.94
C GLU A 603 -15.62 -47.69 100.55
N TYR A 604 -16.35 -48.61 99.92
CA TYR A 604 -17.56 -49.19 100.48
C TYR A 604 -17.17 -50.27 101.50
N ASP A 605 -17.45 -50.03 102.78
CA ASP A 605 -17.41 -51.07 103.82
C ASP A 605 -18.39 -52.20 103.45
N TRP A 606 -17.87 -53.41 103.22
CA TRP A 606 -18.59 -54.62 102.82
C TRP A 606 -19.08 -55.46 104.02
#